data_AF-A0A0F2Q168-F1
#
_entry.id   AF-A0A0F2Q168-F1
#
_cell.length_a   1.000
_cell.length_b   1.000
_cell.length_c   1.000
_cell.angle_alpha   90.00
_cell.angle_beta   90.00
_cell.angle_gamma   90.00
#
_symmetry.space_group_name_H-M   'P 1'
#
loop_
_entity.id
_entity.type
_entity.pdbx_description
1 polymer ?
#
loop_
_entity_poly.entity_id
_entity_poly.type
_entity_poly.pdbx_seq_one_letter_code
_entity_poly.pdbx_strand_id
1 'polypeptide(L)'
;MKKVSALLMIVLAFMFFYTASSLPQVGDVNSPASQHVSPRYIEKGKKETGSPNLVTAVLADYRGYDTLGETTVIFVAGIATVMILRGKRKGED
;
A
#
# COMPACT_ATOMS: atom_id res chain seq x y z
N MET A 1 -9.15 -17.65 -26.66
CA MET A 1 -8.80 -17.29 -25.26
C MET A 1 -7.75 -16.18 -25.19
N LYS A 2 -6.49 -16.37 -25.64
CA LYS A 2 -5.43 -15.33 -25.57
C LYS A 2 -5.81 -13.96 -26.18
N LYS A 3 -6.48 -13.95 -27.34
CA LYS A 3 -6.96 -12.71 -28.00
C LYS A 3 -8.03 -11.98 -27.17
N VAL A 4 -8.91 -12.73 -26.49
CA VAL A 4 -9.94 -12.17 -25.60
C VAL A 4 -9.29 -11.58 -24.36
N SER A 5 -8.34 -12.29 -23.75
CA SER A 5 -7.56 -11.77 -22.61
C SER A 5 -6.78 -10.51 -22.98
N ALA A 6 -6.16 -10.47 -24.16
CA ALA A 6 -5.44 -9.28 -24.65
C ALA A 6 -6.39 -8.09 -24.84
N LEU A 7 -7.57 -8.30 -25.42
CA LEU A 7 -8.58 -7.26 -25.56
C LEU A 7 -9.03 -6.72 -24.20
N LEU A 8 -9.29 -7.60 -23.23
CA LEU A 8 -9.66 -7.20 -21.87
C LEU A 8 -8.57 -6.36 -21.18
N MET A 9 -7.30 -6.74 -21.33
CA MET A 9 -6.17 -5.98 -20.79
C MET A 9 -6.08 -4.57 -21.40
N ILE A 10 -6.31 -4.44 -22.71
CA ILE A 10 -6.32 -3.14 -23.40
C ILE A 10 -7.45 -2.26 -22.86
N VAL A 11 -8.65 -2.82 -22.70
CA VAL A 11 -9.80 -2.08 -22.16
C VAL A 11 -9.52 -1.62 -20.73
N LEU A 12 -8.99 -2.51 -19.87
CA LEU A 12 -8.64 -2.17 -18.49
C LEU A 12 -7.53 -1.10 -18.43
N ALA A 13 -6.51 -1.20 -19.28
CA ALA A 13 -5.46 -0.20 -19.36
C ALA A 13 -6.04 1.16 -19.76
N PHE A 14 -6.92 1.20 -20.76
CA PHE A 14 -7.55 2.45 -21.18
C PHE A 14 -8.40 3.07 -20.06
N MET A 15 -9.20 2.26 -19.36
CA MET A 15 -9.96 2.72 -18.20
C MET A 15 -9.04 3.25 -17.08
N PHE A 16 -7.92 2.58 -16.82
CA PHE A 16 -6.92 3.02 -15.86
C PHE A 16 -6.34 4.39 -16.22
N PHE A 17 -5.90 4.59 -17.48
CA PHE A 17 -5.36 5.88 -17.90
C PHE A 17 -6.40 6.99 -17.90
N TYR A 18 -7.63 6.70 -18.33
CA TYR A 18 -8.72 7.67 -18.29
C TYR A 18 -9.00 8.14 -16.86
N THR A 19 -9.11 7.21 -15.90
CA THR A 19 -9.33 7.55 -14.48
C THR A 19 -8.10 8.17 -13.81
N ALA A 20 -6.89 7.76 -14.17
CA ALA A 20 -5.67 8.39 -13.67
C ALA A 20 -5.56 9.86 -14.11
N SER A 21 -6.05 10.19 -15.32
CA SER A 21 -6.06 11.57 -15.82
C SER A 21 -7.02 12.51 -15.07
N SER A 22 -7.94 11.97 -14.27
CA SER A 22 -8.84 12.79 -13.42
C SER A 22 -8.30 13.05 -12.01
N LEU A 23 -7.09 12.57 -11.70
CA LEU A 23 -6.43 12.89 -10.43
C LEU A 23 -6.13 14.39 -10.33
N PRO A 24 -6.21 14.99 -9.13
CA PRO A 24 -5.78 16.37 -8.91
C PRO A 24 -4.32 16.58 -9.35
N GLN A 25 -4.01 17.81 -9.77
CA GLN A 25 -2.63 18.17 -10.06
C GLN A 25 -1.76 18.00 -8.81
N VAL A 26 -0.54 17.51 -8.98
CA VAL A 26 0.41 17.35 -7.87
C VAL A 26 0.63 18.71 -7.22
N GLY A 27 0.42 18.80 -5.91
CA GLY A 27 0.55 20.03 -5.14
C GLY A 27 -0.70 20.93 -5.14
N ASP A 28 -1.81 20.49 -5.71
CA ASP A 28 -3.07 21.24 -5.63
C ASP A 28 -3.53 21.38 -4.18
N VAL A 29 -3.60 22.63 -3.72
CA VAL A 29 -4.04 23.00 -2.38
C VAL A 29 -5.51 22.65 -2.16
N ASN A 30 -6.32 22.62 -3.22
CA ASN A 30 -7.75 22.28 -3.15
C ASN A 30 -8.01 20.78 -3.26
N SER A 31 -6.97 19.96 -3.40
CA SER A 31 -7.13 18.51 -3.43
C SER A 31 -7.70 17.98 -2.10
N PRO A 32 -8.50 16.90 -2.11
CA PRO A 32 -9.08 16.34 -0.88
C PRO A 32 -8.05 15.99 0.20
N ALA A 33 -6.86 15.52 -0.22
CA ALA A 33 -5.77 15.23 0.72
C ALA A 33 -5.25 16.50 1.42
N SER A 34 -5.07 17.59 0.67
CA SER A 34 -4.59 18.88 1.18
C SER A 34 -5.62 19.62 2.03
N GLN A 35 -6.92 19.47 1.75
CA GLN A 35 -7.99 20.17 2.46
C GLN A 35 -8.46 19.47 3.74
N HIS A 36 -8.32 18.15 3.82
CA HIS A 36 -8.91 17.38 4.93
C HIS A 36 -7.88 16.57 5.71
N VAL A 37 -7.19 15.64 5.04
CA VAL A 37 -6.38 14.61 5.71
C VAL A 37 -5.06 15.20 6.24
N SER A 38 -4.33 15.93 5.41
CA SER A 38 -3.04 16.50 5.79
C SER A 38 -3.15 17.49 6.94
N PRO A 39 -4.05 18.50 6.94
CA PRO A 39 -4.19 19.43 8.06
C PRO A 39 -4.55 18.71 9.36
N ARG A 40 -5.46 17.72 9.29
CA ARG A 40 -5.91 16.96 10.47
C ARG A 40 -4.77 16.22 11.16
N TYR A 41 -3.88 15.58 10.40
CA TYR A 41 -2.73 14.87 10.97
C TYR A 41 -1.63 15.83 11.43
N ILE A 42 -1.39 16.93 10.71
CA ILE A 42 -0.38 17.93 11.09
C ILE A 42 -0.77 18.62 12.41
N GLU A 43 -2.02 19.07 12.54
CA GLU A 43 -2.46 19.87 13.68
C GLU A 43 -2.66 19.05 14.95
N LYS A 44 -3.21 17.83 14.82
CA LYS A 44 -3.59 17.01 15.98
C LYS A 44 -2.74 15.77 16.19
N GLY A 45 -1.94 15.35 15.21
CA GLY A 45 -1.18 14.10 15.26
C GLY A 45 -0.31 13.97 16.50
N LYS A 46 0.48 15.01 16.81
CA LYS A 46 1.34 15.01 18.01
C LYS A 46 0.54 14.89 19.31
N LYS A 47 -0.63 15.54 19.40
CA LYS A 47 -1.47 15.53 20.60
C LYS A 47 -2.16 14.18 20.80
N GLU A 48 -2.60 13.55 19.71
CA GLU A 48 -3.37 12.30 19.76
C GLU A 48 -2.49 11.06 19.87
N THR A 49 -1.30 11.09 19.29
CA THR A 49 -0.38 9.93 19.24
C THR A 49 0.83 10.06 20.18
N GLY A 50 1.18 11.28 20.58
CA GLY A 50 2.42 11.55 21.31
C GLY A 50 3.70 11.44 20.46
N SER A 51 3.60 10.92 19.23
CA SER A 51 4.75 10.80 18.34
C SER A 51 5.25 12.18 17.87
N PRO A 52 6.55 12.47 17.99
CA PRO A 52 7.13 13.70 17.43
C PRO A 52 7.26 13.64 15.91
N ASN A 53 7.19 12.45 15.30
CA ASN A 53 7.31 12.25 13.87
C ASN A 53 5.93 11.97 13.24
N LEU A 54 5.52 12.84 12.31
CA LEU A 54 4.22 12.74 11.64
C LEU A 54 4.06 11.45 10.83
N VAL A 55 5.11 10.99 10.15
CA VAL A 55 5.06 9.76 9.33
C VAL A 55 4.85 8.56 10.24
N THR A 56 5.60 8.47 11.34
CA THR A 56 5.41 7.40 12.34
C THR A 56 4.02 7.46 12.96
N ALA A 57 3.52 8.65 13.29
CA ALA A 57 2.15 8.83 13.83
C ALA A 57 1.09 8.29 12.85
N VAL A 58 1.27 8.54 11.55
CA VAL A 58 0.33 8.04 10.53
C VAL A 58 0.44 6.54 10.35
N LEU A 59 1.65 5.99 10.19
CA LEU A 59 1.83 4.56 9.91
C LEU A 59 1.52 3.67 11.10
N ALA A 60 1.99 4.03 12.31
CA ALA A 60 1.86 3.19 13.48
C ALA A 60 0.54 3.39 14.23
N ASP A 61 0.06 4.63 14.35
CA ASP A 61 -1.11 4.94 15.18
C ASP A 61 -2.39 5.08 14.35
N TYR A 62 -2.44 6.03 13.40
CA TYR A 62 -3.68 6.24 12.61
C TYR A 62 -3.98 5.11 11.62
N ARG A 63 -2.94 4.56 10.99
CA ARG A 63 -3.03 3.50 9.96
C ARG A 63 -2.28 2.23 10.37
N GLY A 64 -2.19 1.98 11.69
CA GLY A 64 -1.51 0.81 12.24
C GLY A 64 -2.04 -0.53 11.70
N TYR A 65 -3.32 -0.60 11.31
CA TYR A 65 -3.89 -1.79 10.68
C TYR A 65 -3.25 -2.12 9.32
N ASP A 66 -2.91 -1.11 8.51
CA ASP A 66 -2.26 -1.31 7.22
C ASP A 66 -0.83 -1.88 7.45
N THR A 67 -0.08 -1.30 8.38
CA THR A 67 1.27 -1.77 8.74
C THR A 67 1.28 -3.14 9.45
N LEU A 68 0.24 -3.46 10.23
CA LEU A 68 0.04 -4.81 10.76
C LEU A 68 -0.16 -5.82 9.62
N GLY A 69 -0.94 -5.45 8.61
CA GLY A 69 -1.11 -6.23 7.39
C GLY A 69 0.22 -6.43 6.64
N GLU A 70 0.98 -5.36 6.41
CA GLU A 70 2.31 -5.43 5.78
C GLU A 70 3.25 -6.38 6.54
N THR A 71 3.31 -6.25 7.86
CA THR A 71 4.14 -7.11 8.72
C THR A 71 3.71 -8.57 8.63
N THR A 72 2.39 -8.82 8.60
CA THR A 72 1.83 -10.16 8.45
C THR A 72 2.22 -10.79 7.11
N VAL A 73 2.11 -10.03 6.01
CA VAL A 73 2.49 -10.51 4.67
C VAL A 73 3.97 -10.86 4.62
N ILE A 74 4.85 -9.99 5.12
CA ILE A 74 6.30 -10.24 5.14
C ILE A 74 6.62 -11.46 6.01
N PHE A 75 5.98 -11.59 7.17
CA PHE A 75 6.18 -12.71 8.07
C PHE A 75 5.79 -14.04 7.42
N VAL A 76 4.61 -14.10 6.79
CA VAL A 76 4.14 -15.30 6.06
C VAL A 76 5.07 -15.62 4.88
N ALA A 77 5.52 -14.61 4.13
CA ALA A 77 6.49 -14.80 3.05
C ALA A 77 7.82 -15.37 3.56
N GLY A 78 8.29 -14.89 4.72
CA GLY A 78 9.48 -15.43 5.39
C GLY A 78 9.32 -16.90 5.78
N ILE A 79 8.20 -17.27 6.40
CA ILE A 79 7.89 -18.66 6.74
C ILE A 79 7.83 -19.54 5.48
N ALA A 80 7.12 -19.09 4.44
CA ALA A 80 7.01 -19.81 3.17
C ALA A 80 8.40 -20.07 2.55
N THR A 81 9.28 -19.07 2.57
CA THR A 81 10.65 -19.17 2.08
C THR A 81 11.44 -20.22 2.85
N VAL A 82 11.39 -20.18 4.19
CA VAL A 82 12.06 -21.18 5.04
C VAL A 82 11.54 -22.60 4.77
N MET A 83 10.23 -22.77 4.62
CA MET A 83 9.64 -24.09 4.32
C MET A 83 10.11 -24.65 2.98
N ILE A 84 10.14 -23.82 1.93
CA ILE A 84 10.63 -24.21 0.60
C ILE A 84 12.10 -24.63 0.65
N LEU A 85 12.94 -23.85 1.35
CA LEU A 85 14.38 -24.14 1.46
C LEU A 85 14.65 -25.39 2.31
N ARG A 86 13.87 -25.65 3.36
CA ARG A 86 13.98 -26.88 4.17
C ARG A 86 13.51 -28.13 3.41
N GLY A 87 12.49 -28.00 2.56
CA GLY A 87 11.93 -29.11 1.78
C GLY A 87 12.88 -29.69 0.71
N LYS A 88 13.95 -28.97 0.34
CA LYS A 88 14.93 -29.42 -0.67
C LYS A 88 16.00 -30.39 -0.16
N ARG A 89 15.99 -30.78 1.12
CA ARG A 89 17.02 -31.63 1.72
C ARG A 89 16.73 -33.14 1.71
N LYS A 90 15.77 -33.60 0.89
CA LYS A 90 15.37 -35.02 0.82
C LYS A 90 15.33 -35.47 -0.65
N GLY A 91 16.51 -35.72 -1.22
CA GLY A 91 16.67 -36.14 -2.61
C GLY A 91 18.13 -36.28 -3.03
N GLU A 92 18.96 -36.86 -2.17
CA GLU A 92 20.25 -37.44 -2.52
C GLU A 92 20.39 -38.72 -1.68
N ASP A 93 19.75 -39.78 -2.16
CA ASP A 93 20.16 -41.19 -2.07
C ASP A 93 19.70 -41.86 -3.38
#